data_AF-A0AAU6T568-F1
#
_entry.id   AF-A0AAU6T568-F1
#
_cell.length_a   1.000
_cell.length_b   1.000
_cell.length_c   1.000
_cell.angle_alpha   90.00
_cell.angle_beta   90.00
_cell.angle_gamma   90.00
#
_symmetry.space_group_name_H-M   'P 1'
#
loop_
_entity.id
_entity.type
_entity.pdbx_description
1 polymer ?
#
loop_
_entity_poly.entity_id
_entity_poly.type
_entity_poly.pdbx_seq_one_letter_code
_entity_poly.pdbx_strand_id
1 'polypeptide(L)'
;MKKNVITDKNFLFSLSTDKSLILQNEYKFLICEDLLYESVKDESEKRAKIFSKLGRPYIDYEFIPIIPKLIKFEITYNKPCAKPSSHIEKRDYSINDILANKSIKITSEQQRVLRDLEDDYLRQLEFIIKGFCGYFKQNSQRDATSHMKSLLDGKINDDEYINGIIKEHEIYGAKLPTLSFFTKESICYRYFQVHELWKTDLRMRYQQFEDIYGNPKVILKIKHDYHDLNYLILALLERGFATNEKKLIEWFKLLGDKENLIITNS
;
A
#
# COMPACT_ATOMS: atom_id res chain seq x y z
N MET A 1 0.77 -1.24 26.30
CA MET A 1 0.55 -2.10 25.11
C MET A 1 1.18 -1.38 23.93
N LYS A 2 1.97 -2.07 23.09
CA LYS A 2 2.62 -1.43 21.94
C LYS A 2 1.59 -0.96 20.91
N LYS A 3 1.85 0.15 20.24
CA LYS A 3 1.03 0.63 19.12
C LYS A 3 1.42 -0.10 17.84
N ASN A 4 0.45 -0.51 17.04
CA ASN A 4 0.75 -1.13 15.75
C ASN A 4 0.96 -0.05 14.68
N VAL A 5 1.92 -0.27 13.79
CA VAL A 5 2.18 0.61 12.65
C VAL A 5 2.49 -0.20 11.41
N ILE A 6 1.92 0.18 10.28
CA ILE A 6 2.28 -0.38 8.98
C ILE A 6 3.64 0.19 8.59
N THR A 7 4.51 -0.64 8.03
CA THR A 7 5.86 -0.21 7.63
C THR A 7 6.06 -0.42 6.14
N ASP A 8 6.60 0.59 5.47
CA ASP A 8 7.01 0.46 4.07
C ASP A 8 8.51 0.10 3.93
N LYS A 9 8.90 -0.18 2.68
CA LYS A 9 10.29 -0.52 2.34
C LYS A 9 11.24 0.65 2.58
N ASN A 10 10.79 1.88 2.31
CA ASN A 10 11.62 3.07 2.43
C ASN A 10 12.05 3.34 3.87
N PHE A 11 11.11 3.25 4.82
CA PHE A 11 11.35 3.35 6.25
C PHE A 11 12.30 2.25 6.72
N LEU A 12 12.01 0.98 6.40
CA LEU A 12 12.89 -0.11 6.79
C LEU A 12 14.29 0.10 6.25
N PHE A 13 14.48 0.62 5.03
CA PHE A 13 15.81 0.84 4.47
C PHE A 13 16.62 1.91 5.23
N SER A 14 15.94 2.98 5.68
CA SER A 14 16.52 4.10 6.43
C SER A 14 16.83 3.81 7.90
N LEU A 15 16.12 2.84 8.49
CA LEU A 15 16.16 2.60 9.93
C LEU A 15 17.52 2.01 10.38
N SER A 16 18.20 2.64 11.33
CA SER A 16 19.39 2.05 11.97
C SER A 16 19.00 1.01 13.02
N THR A 17 19.88 0.06 13.33
CA THR A 17 19.66 -0.95 14.39
C THR A 17 19.34 -0.32 15.76
N ASP A 18 20.04 0.75 16.14
CA ASP A 18 19.78 1.39 17.44
C ASP A 18 18.39 2.02 17.51
N LYS A 19 18.02 2.79 16.47
CA LYS A 19 16.66 3.34 16.32
C LYS A 19 15.60 2.23 16.27
N SER A 20 15.86 1.09 15.62
CA SER A 20 14.89 0.00 15.57
C SER A 20 14.60 -0.56 16.97
N LEU A 21 15.64 -0.78 17.77
CA LEU A 21 15.52 -1.25 19.16
C LEU A 21 14.72 -0.27 20.03
N ILE A 22 14.96 1.03 19.89
CA ILE A 22 14.21 2.07 20.61
C ILE A 22 12.74 2.02 20.23
N LEU A 23 12.42 2.04 18.94
CA LEU A 23 11.04 2.07 18.46
C LEU A 23 10.23 0.84 18.89
N GLN A 24 10.88 -0.31 19.06
CA GLN A 24 10.18 -1.51 19.51
C GLN A 24 9.67 -1.47 20.93
N ASN A 25 10.16 -0.58 21.78
CA ASN A 25 9.61 -0.43 23.12
C ASN A 25 8.19 0.16 23.06
N GLU A 26 7.89 0.91 22.00
CA GLU A 26 6.63 1.63 21.83
C GLU A 26 5.74 1.03 20.75
N TYR A 27 6.33 0.45 19.70
CA TYR A 27 5.65 0.04 18.48
C TYR A 27 5.87 -1.44 18.15
N LYS A 28 4.83 -2.04 17.59
CA LYS A 28 4.88 -3.33 16.88
C LYS A 28 4.71 -3.04 15.39
N PHE A 29 5.66 -3.48 14.58
CA PHE A 29 5.62 -3.23 13.15
C PHE A 29 4.75 -4.28 12.44
N LEU A 30 3.96 -3.86 11.49
CA LEU A 30 3.11 -4.72 10.68
C LEU A 30 3.63 -4.73 9.24
N ILE A 31 3.81 -5.93 8.70
CA ILE A 31 4.42 -6.15 7.39
C ILE A 31 3.39 -6.85 6.50
N CYS A 32 3.10 -6.26 5.34
CA CYS A 32 2.28 -6.92 4.32
C CYS A 32 3.15 -7.71 3.32
N GLU A 33 2.50 -8.54 2.50
CA GLU A 33 3.20 -9.35 1.50
C GLU A 33 3.89 -8.50 0.42
N ASP A 34 3.38 -7.31 0.09
CA ASP A 34 4.03 -6.38 -0.85
C ASP A 34 5.47 -6.06 -0.42
N LEU A 35 5.68 -5.77 0.87
CA LEU A 35 7.02 -5.48 1.41
C LEU A 35 7.95 -6.68 1.30
N LEU A 36 7.44 -7.87 1.59
CA LEU A 36 8.21 -9.09 1.48
C LEU A 36 8.62 -9.33 0.02
N TYR A 37 7.66 -9.24 -0.90
CA TYR A 37 7.88 -9.41 -2.33
C TYR A 37 8.91 -8.40 -2.88
N GLU A 38 8.74 -7.10 -2.58
CA GLU A 38 9.67 -6.05 -3.01
C GLU A 38 11.07 -6.22 -2.41
N SER A 39 11.17 -6.76 -1.19
CA SER A 39 12.45 -6.96 -0.50
C SER A 39 13.17 -8.21 -1.00
N VAL A 40 12.46 -9.29 -1.34
CA VAL A 40 13.07 -10.51 -1.87
C VAL A 40 13.61 -10.29 -3.29
N LYS A 41 12.90 -9.50 -4.11
CA LYS A 41 13.31 -9.19 -5.49
C LYS A 41 14.56 -8.29 -5.58
N ASP A 42 14.89 -7.58 -4.50
CA ASP A 42 16.03 -6.67 -4.48
C ASP A 42 17.38 -7.38 -4.65
N GLU A 43 18.37 -6.58 -5.04
CA GLU A 43 19.78 -6.97 -5.04
C GLU A 43 20.22 -7.50 -3.67
N SER A 44 21.19 -8.42 -3.67
CA SER A 44 21.62 -9.15 -2.47
C SER A 44 21.94 -8.25 -1.28
N GLU A 45 22.59 -7.11 -1.50
CA GLU A 45 22.92 -6.17 -0.43
C GLU A 45 21.71 -5.46 0.16
N LYS A 46 20.79 -4.99 -0.70
CA LYS A 46 19.57 -4.29 -0.27
C LYS A 46 18.62 -5.24 0.46
N ARG A 47 18.41 -6.43 -0.11
CA ARG A 47 17.67 -7.52 0.52
C ARG A 47 18.24 -7.84 1.90
N ALA A 48 19.53 -8.16 1.97
CA ALA A 48 20.19 -8.49 3.24
C ALA A 48 20.03 -7.37 4.29
N LYS A 49 20.17 -6.10 3.89
CA LYS A 49 20.00 -4.94 4.77
C LYS A 49 18.58 -4.79 5.31
N ILE A 50 17.55 -5.10 4.53
CA ILE A 50 16.16 -5.06 5.00
C ILE A 50 15.92 -6.22 5.96
N PHE A 51 16.26 -7.45 5.54
CA PHE A 51 16.00 -8.65 6.33
C PHE A 51 16.85 -8.74 7.60
N SER A 52 18.04 -8.13 7.65
CA SER A 52 18.82 -8.05 8.89
C SER A 52 18.11 -7.26 9.98
N LYS A 53 17.19 -6.35 9.62
CA LYS A 53 16.36 -5.60 10.55
C LYS A 53 15.16 -6.45 10.99
N LEU A 54 14.62 -7.25 10.08
CA LEU A 54 13.52 -8.20 10.36
C LEU A 54 13.99 -9.51 11.01
N GLY A 55 15.30 -9.75 11.11
CA GLY A 55 15.87 -10.91 11.79
C GLY A 55 15.70 -10.83 13.30
N ARG A 56 15.58 -11.98 13.97
CA ARG A 56 15.53 -11.99 15.44
C ARG A 56 16.94 -11.70 16.00
N PRO A 57 17.06 -10.97 17.11
CA PRO A 57 16.01 -10.44 17.99
C PRO A 57 15.59 -8.99 17.66
N TYR A 58 15.90 -8.48 16.47
CA TYR A 58 16.04 -7.05 16.25
C TYR A 58 14.78 -6.28 15.95
N ILE A 59 13.68 -6.90 15.50
CA ILE A 59 12.37 -6.25 15.28
C ILE A 59 11.22 -7.17 15.73
N ASP A 60 10.33 -6.67 16.59
CA ASP A 60 9.01 -7.23 16.89
C ASP A 60 8.02 -6.81 15.79
N TYR A 61 7.75 -7.72 14.85
CA TYR A 61 6.80 -7.51 13.76
C TYR A 61 5.87 -8.70 13.56
N GLU A 62 4.75 -8.43 12.91
CA GLU A 62 3.77 -9.44 12.51
C GLU A 62 3.40 -9.28 11.04
N PHE A 63 3.09 -10.40 10.39
CA PHE A 63 2.55 -10.37 9.03
C PHE A 63 1.05 -10.10 9.05
N ILE A 64 0.61 -9.25 8.14
CA ILE A 64 -0.81 -8.95 7.90
C ILE A 64 -1.23 -9.34 6.49
N PRO A 65 -2.54 -9.56 6.25
CA PRO A 65 -3.04 -9.94 4.94
C PRO A 65 -2.91 -8.82 3.92
N ILE A 66 -2.84 -9.20 2.64
CA ILE A 66 -2.97 -8.27 1.51
C ILE A 66 -4.38 -7.71 1.38
N ILE A 67 -4.50 -6.56 0.73
CA ILE A 67 -5.78 -5.85 0.51
C ILE A 67 -6.86 -6.76 -0.09
N PRO A 68 -6.62 -7.59 -1.13
CA PRO A 68 -7.65 -8.49 -1.66
C PRO A 68 -8.23 -9.46 -0.64
N LYS A 69 -7.43 -9.95 0.33
CA LYS A 69 -7.92 -10.83 1.40
C LYS A 69 -8.86 -10.08 2.35
N LEU A 70 -8.55 -8.82 2.67
CA LEU A 70 -9.39 -7.97 3.51
C LEU A 70 -10.69 -7.59 2.78
N ILE A 71 -10.64 -7.26 1.48
CA ILE A 71 -11.85 -6.99 0.69
C ILE A 71 -12.73 -8.25 0.64
N LYS A 72 -12.13 -9.42 0.41
CA LYS A 72 -12.86 -10.70 0.43
C LYS A 72 -13.51 -10.96 1.79
N PHE A 73 -12.87 -10.58 2.89
CA PHE A 73 -13.48 -10.65 4.22
C PHE A 73 -14.75 -9.79 4.27
N GLU A 74 -14.68 -8.52 3.84
CA GLU A 74 -15.86 -7.65 3.86
C GLU A 74 -17.00 -8.19 3.00
N ILE A 75 -16.69 -8.74 1.82
CA ILE A 75 -17.69 -9.35 0.93
C ILE A 75 -18.33 -10.57 1.60
N THR A 76 -17.52 -11.40 2.24
CA THR A 76 -17.97 -12.68 2.84
C THR A 76 -18.85 -12.45 4.06
N TYR A 77 -18.47 -11.47 4.91
CA TYR A 77 -19.13 -11.24 6.20
C TYR A 77 -20.05 -10.03 6.22
N ASN A 78 -20.15 -9.31 5.10
CA ASN A 78 -20.91 -8.07 4.93
C ASN A 78 -20.74 -7.08 6.09
N LYS A 79 -19.47 -6.82 6.46
CA LYS A 79 -19.10 -5.90 7.54
C LYS A 79 -17.69 -5.35 7.31
N PRO A 80 -17.34 -4.18 7.88
CA PRO A 80 -15.99 -3.67 7.83
C PRO A 80 -14.97 -4.69 8.34
N CYS A 81 -13.80 -4.78 7.70
CA CYS A 81 -12.78 -5.74 8.11
C CYS A 81 -12.11 -5.39 9.44
N ALA A 82 -12.32 -4.20 10.00
CA ALA A 82 -11.55 -3.69 11.14
C ALA A 82 -10.05 -3.53 10.81
N LYS A 83 -9.21 -3.38 11.84
CA LYS A 83 -7.78 -3.06 11.68
C LYS A 83 -6.98 -4.24 11.11
N PRO A 84 -5.95 -4.04 10.26
CA PRO A 84 -5.06 -5.10 9.81
C PRO A 84 -4.47 -5.95 10.95
N SER A 85 -4.17 -5.34 12.09
CA SER A 85 -3.68 -6.03 13.29
C SER A 85 -4.63 -7.06 13.90
N SER A 86 -5.92 -7.05 13.57
CA SER A 86 -6.85 -8.12 13.98
C SER A 86 -6.78 -9.36 13.08
N HIS A 87 -5.97 -9.34 12.01
CA HIS A 87 -5.88 -10.41 11.01
C HIS A 87 -4.47 -10.98 10.88
N ILE A 88 -3.69 -10.99 11.97
CA ILE A 88 -2.30 -11.47 11.94
C ILE A 88 -2.21 -12.87 11.32
N GLU A 89 -1.36 -12.98 10.30
CA GLU A 89 -1.05 -14.25 9.64
C GLU A 89 0.18 -14.88 10.31
N LYS A 90 -0.01 -16.07 10.91
CA LYS A 90 1.11 -16.83 11.46
C LYS A 90 2.01 -17.31 10.33
N ARG A 91 3.29 -16.94 10.38
CA ARG A 91 4.31 -17.38 9.41
C ARG A 91 5.53 -17.95 10.12
N ASP A 92 6.34 -18.68 9.36
CA ASP A 92 7.68 -19.02 9.77
C ASP A 92 8.61 -17.81 9.58
N TYR A 93 9.06 -17.25 10.70
CA TYR A 93 9.93 -16.08 10.73
C TYR A 93 11.41 -16.44 10.52
N SER A 94 11.79 -17.71 10.58
CA SER A 94 13.20 -18.16 10.47
C SER A 94 13.80 -17.89 9.09
N ILE A 95 12.95 -17.79 8.06
CA ILE A 95 13.39 -17.46 6.70
C ILE A 95 14.07 -16.09 6.60
N ASN A 96 13.78 -15.17 7.53
CA ASN A 96 14.35 -13.82 7.50
C ASN A 96 15.84 -13.83 7.84
N ASP A 97 16.29 -14.74 8.71
CA ASP A 97 17.72 -14.91 9.01
C ASP A 97 18.48 -15.44 7.78
N ILE A 98 17.82 -16.28 6.97
CA ILE A 98 18.37 -16.77 5.70
C ILE A 98 18.45 -15.63 4.68
N LEU A 99 17.40 -14.82 4.56
CA LEU A 99 17.33 -13.70 3.61
C LEU A 99 18.23 -12.51 4.00
N ALA A 100 18.60 -12.40 5.28
CA ALA A 100 19.59 -11.46 5.79
C ALA A 100 21.03 -11.79 5.34
N ASN A 101 21.29 -13.02 4.89
CA ASN A 101 22.61 -13.43 4.42
C ASN A 101 22.85 -12.95 2.97
N LYS A 102 23.83 -12.06 2.77
CA LYS A 102 24.21 -11.53 1.45
C LYS A 102 24.60 -12.62 0.43
N SER A 103 25.08 -13.76 0.92
CA SER A 103 25.53 -14.88 0.09
C SER A 103 24.38 -15.79 -0.37
N ILE A 104 23.15 -15.57 0.14
CA ILE A 104 22.01 -16.38 -0.28
C ILE A 104 21.74 -16.19 -1.77
N LYS A 105 21.67 -17.31 -2.49
CA LYS A 105 21.27 -17.35 -3.89
C LYS A 105 19.82 -17.77 -3.97
N ILE A 106 18.99 -16.92 -4.54
CA ILE A 106 17.61 -17.25 -4.87
C ILE A 106 17.64 -18.32 -5.97
N THR A 107 17.05 -19.48 -5.70
CA THR A 107 17.07 -20.62 -6.62
C THR A 107 16.27 -20.32 -7.88
N SER A 108 16.52 -21.05 -8.97
CA SER A 108 15.75 -20.89 -10.21
C SER A 108 14.24 -21.11 -10.03
N GLU A 109 13.86 -22.00 -9.11
CA GLU A 109 12.46 -22.23 -8.73
C GLU A 109 11.87 -21.03 -8.01
N GLN A 110 12.57 -20.47 -7.02
CA GLN A 110 12.12 -19.26 -6.32
C GLN A 110 12.04 -18.06 -7.28
N GLN A 111 12.98 -17.94 -8.21
CA GLN A 111 12.92 -16.92 -9.26
C GLN A 111 11.71 -17.10 -10.19
N ARG A 112 11.31 -18.34 -10.49
CA ARG A 112 10.08 -18.61 -11.26
C ARG A 112 8.86 -18.12 -10.50
N VAL A 113 8.73 -18.48 -9.23
CA VAL A 113 7.62 -18.02 -8.37
C VAL A 113 7.56 -16.48 -8.31
N LEU A 114 8.70 -15.81 -8.18
CA LEU A 114 8.74 -14.34 -8.17
C LEU A 114 8.31 -13.72 -9.51
N ARG A 115 8.60 -14.37 -10.64
CA ARG A 115 8.12 -13.93 -11.96
C ARG A 115 6.61 -14.14 -12.11
N ASP A 116 6.10 -15.29 -11.68
CA ASP A 116 4.66 -15.57 -11.75
C ASP A 116 3.87 -14.54 -10.90
N LEU A 117 4.38 -14.20 -9.71
CA LEU A 117 3.82 -13.14 -8.85
C LEU A 117 3.92 -11.75 -9.49
N GLU A 118 5.03 -11.45 -10.17
CA GLU A 118 5.18 -10.19 -10.94
C GLU A 118 4.13 -10.10 -12.04
N ASP A 119 3.91 -11.17 -12.80
CA ASP A 119 2.95 -11.19 -13.91
C ASP A 119 1.50 -11.07 -13.41
N ASP A 120 1.17 -11.68 -12.27
CA ASP A 120 -0.12 -11.49 -11.61
C ASP A 120 -0.31 -10.03 -11.15
N TYR A 121 0.73 -9.44 -10.56
CA TYR A 121 0.69 -8.05 -10.11
C TYR A 121 0.54 -7.07 -11.28
N LEU A 122 1.30 -7.27 -12.36
CA LEU A 122 1.22 -6.43 -13.57
C LEU A 122 -0.17 -6.49 -14.21
N ARG A 123 -0.81 -7.67 -14.23
CA ARG A 123 -2.19 -7.81 -14.71
C ARG A 123 -3.20 -7.05 -13.85
N GLN A 124 -3.04 -7.07 -12.53
CA GLN A 124 -3.90 -6.30 -11.62
C GLN A 124 -3.69 -4.79 -11.82
N LEU A 125 -2.44 -4.35 -11.91
CA LEU A 125 -2.09 -2.96 -12.16
C LEU A 125 -2.65 -2.47 -13.50
N GLU A 126 -2.50 -3.27 -14.55
CA GLU A 126 -3.07 -2.97 -15.87
C GLU A 126 -4.60 -2.85 -15.82
N PHE A 127 -5.28 -3.75 -15.10
CA PHE A 127 -6.73 -3.68 -14.91
C PHE A 127 -7.15 -2.38 -14.22
N ILE A 128 -6.48 -2.01 -13.12
CA ILE A 128 -6.76 -0.78 -12.36
C ILE A 128 -6.54 0.45 -13.24
N ILE A 129 -5.39 0.53 -13.91
CA ILE A 129 -5.07 1.66 -14.78
C ILE A 129 -6.07 1.75 -15.93
N LYS A 130 -6.43 0.65 -16.59
CA LYS A 130 -7.49 0.64 -17.61
C LYS A 130 -8.83 1.17 -17.09
N GLY A 131 -9.17 0.89 -15.83
CA GLY A 131 -10.31 1.51 -15.16
C GLY A 131 -10.27 3.04 -15.14
N PHE A 132 -9.08 3.65 -15.15
CA PHE A 132 -8.91 5.11 -15.20
C PHE A 132 -9.03 5.71 -16.61
N CYS A 133 -9.09 4.90 -17.67
CA CYS A 133 -9.12 5.39 -19.05
C CYS A 133 -10.31 6.35 -19.30
N GLY A 134 -11.49 6.04 -18.75
CA GLY A 134 -12.66 6.92 -18.86
C GLY A 134 -12.40 8.30 -18.25
N TYR A 135 -11.78 8.34 -17.07
CA TYR A 135 -11.41 9.58 -16.40
C TYR A 135 -10.40 10.40 -17.22
N PHE A 136 -9.40 9.75 -17.82
CA PHE A 136 -8.42 10.40 -18.70
C PHE A 136 -9.05 11.04 -19.94
N LYS A 137 -10.05 10.38 -20.53
CA LYS A 137 -10.79 10.88 -21.70
C LYS A 137 -11.69 12.06 -21.37
N GLN A 138 -12.28 12.08 -20.18
CA GLN A 138 -13.26 13.10 -19.78
C GLN A 138 -12.64 14.33 -19.15
N ASN A 139 -11.41 14.22 -18.62
CA ASN A 139 -10.77 15.29 -17.86
C ASN A 139 -9.45 15.70 -18.51
N SER A 140 -9.22 16.99 -18.64
CA SER A 140 -7.90 17.54 -18.97
C SER A 140 -6.96 17.52 -17.75
N GLN A 141 -5.67 17.81 -17.94
CA GLN A 141 -4.75 18.04 -16.81
C GLN A 141 -5.19 19.21 -15.93
N ARG A 142 -5.82 20.23 -16.52
CA ARG A 142 -6.37 21.38 -15.79
C ARG A 142 -7.55 20.96 -14.91
N ASP A 143 -8.45 20.14 -15.44
CA ASP A 143 -9.59 19.60 -14.68
C ASP A 143 -9.10 18.73 -13.53
N ALA A 144 -8.12 17.86 -13.78
CA ALA A 144 -7.50 17.04 -12.73
C ALA A 144 -6.79 17.88 -11.66
N THR A 145 -6.13 19.00 -12.04
CA THR A 145 -5.51 19.92 -11.06
C THR A 145 -6.58 20.59 -10.19
N SER A 146 -7.68 21.04 -10.80
CA SER A 146 -8.81 21.63 -10.07
C SER A 146 -9.49 20.61 -9.15
N HIS A 147 -9.65 19.38 -9.63
CA HIS A 147 -10.22 18.29 -8.85
C HIS A 147 -9.30 17.91 -7.69
N MET A 148 -7.99 17.77 -7.93
CA MET A 148 -7.00 17.52 -6.88
C MET A 148 -7.07 18.60 -5.80
N LYS A 149 -7.15 19.89 -6.17
CA LYS A 149 -7.33 20.96 -5.19
C LYS A 149 -8.58 20.74 -4.34
N SER A 150 -9.71 20.42 -4.95
CA SER A 150 -10.96 20.11 -4.23
C SER A 150 -10.81 18.89 -3.30
N LEU A 151 -10.11 17.85 -3.73
CA LEU A 151 -9.82 16.67 -2.90
C LEU A 151 -8.98 17.06 -1.68
N LEU A 152 -7.89 17.83 -1.88
CA LEU A 152 -7.00 18.32 -0.82
C LEU A 152 -7.70 19.30 0.15
N ASP A 153 -8.68 20.06 -0.33
CA ASP A 153 -9.51 20.97 0.48
C ASP A 153 -10.57 20.22 1.32
N GLY A 154 -10.53 18.87 1.36
CA GLY A 154 -11.29 18.05 2.29
C GLY A 154 -12.36 17.17 1.64
N LYS A 155 -12.66 17.36 0.34
CA LYS A 155 -13.67 16.55 -0.36
C LYS A 155 -13.35 15.05 -0.33
N ILE A 156 -12.06 14.68 -0.31
CA ILE A 156 -11.66 13.28 -0.23
C ILE A 156 -12.03 12.60 1.10
N ASN A 157 -12.35 13.38 2.14
CA ASN A 157 -12.78 12.89 3.45
C ASN A 157 -14.30 12.94 3.65
N ASP A 158 -15.06 13.37 2.65
CA ASP A 158 -16.52 13.34 2.63
C ASP A 158 -16.99 11.90 2.37
N ASP A 159 -17.67 11.33 3.37
CA ASP A 159 -18.13 9.95 3.32
C ASP A 159 -19.17 9.74 2.21
N GLU A 160 -20.03 10.73 1.90
CA GLU A 160 -21.01 10.62 0.82
C GLU A 160 -20.32 10.62 -0.55
N TYR A 161 -19.30 11.44 -0.72
CA TYR A 161 -18.50 11.47 -1.95
C TYR A 161 -17.83 10.12 -2.23
N ILE A 162 -17.17 9.53 -1.22
CA ILE A 162 -16.51 8.23 -1.37
C ILE A 162 -17.54 7.12 -1.60
N ASN A 163 -18.65 7.11 -0.87
CA ASN A 163 -19.72 6.12 -1.09
C ASN A 163 -20.35 6.25 -2.49
N GLY A 164 -20.44 7.48 -3.03
CA GLY A 164 -20.84 7.72 -4.42
C GLY A 164 -19.93 7.03 -5.43
N ILE A 165 -18.60 7.14 -5.24
CA ILE A 165 -17.60 6.45 -6.07
C ILE A 165 -17.74 4.92 -5.96
N ILE A 166 -17.90 4.40 -4.75
CA ILE A 166 -18.06 2.96 -4.52
C ILE A 166 -19.30 2.44 -5.25
N LYS A 167 -20.43 3.15 -5.12
CA LYS A 167 -21.70 2.80 -5.78
C LYS A 167 -21.58 2.83 -7.30
N GLU A 168 -20.87 3.81 -7.86
CA GLU A 168 -20.60 3.86 -9.30
C GLU A 168 -19.87 2.60 -9.77
N HIS A 169 -18.86 2.14 -9.03
CA HIS A 169 -18.14 0.90 -9.37
C HIS A 169 -19.02 -0.35 -9.22
N GLU A 170 -19.94 -0.39 -8.25
CA GLU A 170 -20.93 -1.46 -8.12
C GLU A 170 -21.81 -1.56 -9.38
N ILE A 171 -22.30 -0.42 -9.89
CA ILE A 171 -23.10 -0.34 -11.12
C ILE A 171 -22.32 -0.88 -12.33
N TYR A 172 -21.01 -0.64 -12.38
CA TYR A 172 -20.12 -1.17 -13.42
C TYR A 172 -19.69 -2.64 -13.19
N GLY A 173 -20.28 -3.32 -12.22
CA GLY A 173 -20.11 -4.76 -12.00
C GLY A 173 -18.99 -5.14 -11.03
N ALA A 174 -18.45 -4.18 -10.26
CA ALA A 174 -17.54 -4.52 -9.18
C ALA A 174 -18.26 -5.36 -8.12
N LYS A 175 -17.63 -6.47 -7.71
CA LYS A 175 -18.12 -7.28 -6.59
C LYS A 175 -17.75 -6.60 -5.28
N LEU A 176 -18.71 -5.94 -4.66
CA LEU A 176 -18.54 -5.20 -3.41
C LEU A 176 -19.38 -5.83 -2.29
N PRO A 177 -19.04 -5.57 -1.00
CA PRO A 177 -19.89 -5.92 0.11
C PRO A 177 -21.29 -5.28 -0.04
N THR A 178 -22.34 -5.97 0.37
CA THR A 178 -23.72 -5.45 0.38
C THR A 178 -23.97 -4.54 1.59
N LEU A 179 -23.05 -3.60 1.82
CA LEU A 179 -23.15 -2.60 2.87
C LEU A 179 -23.96 -1.43 2.34
N SER A 180 -24.94 -0.96 3.13
CA SER A 180 -25.70 0.24 2.79
C SER A 180 -24.83 1.50 2.83
N PHE A 181 -23.75 1.48 3.61
CA PHE A 181 -22.82 2.58 3.75
C PHE A 181 -21.44 2.08 4.20
N PHE A 182 -20.39 2.52 3.51
CA PHE A 182 -19.00 2.25 3.84
C PHE A 182 -18.43 3.38 4.69
N THR A 183 -17.66 3.04 5.73
CA THR A 183 -17.00 4.01 6.61
C THR A 183 -15.48 3.85 6.56
N LYS A 184 -14.76 4.74 7.24
CA LYS A 184 -13.29 4.75 7.35
C LYS A 184 -12.68 3.46 7.95
N GLU A 185 -13.50 2.63 8.59
CA GLU A 185 -13.16 1.31 9.13
C GLU A 185 -13.23 0.19 8.08
N SER A 186 -13.73 0.48 6.87
CA SER A 186 -13.78 -0.47 5.77
C SER A 186 -12.56 -0.36 4.87
N ILE A 187 -12.01 -1.51 4.46
CA ILE A 187 -10.93 -1.56 3.47
C ILE A 187 -11.41 -1.08 2.10
N CYS A 188 -12.65 -1.40 1.69
CA CYS A 188 -13.22 -0.89 0.44
C CYS A 188 -13.25 0.64 0.44
N TYR A 189 -13.70 1.26 1.54
CA TYR A 189 -13.68 2.72 1.69
C TYR A 189 -12.27 3.29 1.46
N ARG A 190 -11.28 2.78 2.20
CA ARG A 190 -9.89 3.26 2.10
C ARG A 190 -9.26 2.99 0.74
N TYR A 191 -9.58 1.86 0.13
CA TYR A 191 -9.15 1.51 -1.22
C TYR A 191 -9.61 2.55 -2.24
N PHE A 192 -10.92 2.83 -2.32
CA PHE A 192 -11.45 3.80 -3.27
C PHE A 192 -11.02 5.23 -2.94
N GLN A 193 -10.92 5.59 -1.67
CA GLN A 193 -10.41 6.89 -1.24
C GLN A 193 -8.99 7.15 -1.72
N VAL A 194 -8.07 6.20 -1.54
CA VAL A 194 -6.68 6.36 -1.98
C VAL A 194 -6.55 6.29 -3.50
N HIS A 195 -7.32 5.41 -4.16
CA HIS A 195 -7.31 5.32 -5.61
C HIS A 195 -7.85 6.58 -6.30
N GLU A 196 -8.77 7.32 -5.68
CA GLU A 196 -9.27 8.59 -6.21
C GLU A 196 -8.17 9.67 -6.26
N LEU A 197 -7.37 9.78 -5.19
CA LEU A 197 -6.19 10.65 -5.18
C LEU A 197 -5.20 10.21 -6.26
N TRP A 198 -4.91 8.91 -6.34
CA TRP A 198 -3.92 8.40 -7.28
C TRP A 198 -4.32 8.57 -8.74
N LYS A 199 -5.56 8.25 -9.10
CA LYS A 199 -6.12 8.47 -10.44
C LYS A 199 -5.95 9.93 -10.86
N THR A 200 -6.25 10.85 -9.95
CA THR A 200 -6.14 12.30 -10.19
C THR A 200 -4.68 12.74 -10.32
N ASP A 201 -3.79 12.25 -9.46
CA ASP A 201 -2.35 12.50 -9.52
C ASP A 201 -1.72 11.97 -10.82
N LEU A 202 -2.08 10.76 -11.25
CA LEU A 202 -1.65 10.21 -12.54
C LEU A 202 -2.10 11.10 -13.69
N ARG A 203 -3.35 11.56 -13.67
CA ARG A 203 -3.86 12.43 -14.73
C ARG A 203 -3.15 13.77 -14.80
N MET A 204 -2.71 14.32 -13.66
CA MET A 204 -1.88 15.52 -13.62
C MET A 204 -0.48 15.29 -14.20
N ARG A 205 0.09 14.09 -13.99
CA ARG A 205 1.44 13.73 -14.46
C ARG A 205 1.51 13.36 -15.94
N TYR A 206 0.47 12.72 -16.47
CA TYR A 206 0.47 12.16 -17.84
C TYR A 206 -0.63 12.78 -18.68
N GLN A 207 -0.30 13.18 -19.91
CA GLN A 207 -1.22 13.92 -20.77
C GLN A 207 -2.27 12.99 -21.38
N GLN A 208 -1.83 11.82 -21.81
CA GLN A 208 -2.67 10.78 -22.40
C GLN A 208 -2.53 9.47 -21.63
N PHE A 209 -3.51 8.60 -21.78
CA PHE A 209 -3.50 7.29 -21.16
C PHE A 209 -2.37 6.40 -21.71
N GLU A 210 -2.08 6.57 -23.00
CA GLU A 210 -1.08 5.84 -23.77
C GLU A 210 0.36 6.16 -23.31
N ASP A 211 0.58 7.36 -22.71
CA ASP A 211 1.88 7.76 -22.15
C ASP A 211 2.36 6.82 -21.04
N ILE A 212 1.41 6.14 -20.38
CA ILE A 212 1.69 5.18 -19.32
C ILE A 212 2.30 3.89 -19.90
N TYR A 213 1.71 3.37 -20.97
CA TYR A 213 2.09 2.07 -21.54
C TYR A 213 3.23 2.15 -22.54
N GLY A 214 3.46 3.31 -23.16
CA GLY A 214 4.51 3.50 -24.15
C GLY A 214 5.93 3.49 -23.59
N ASN A 215 6.11 3.53 -22.25
CA ASN A 215 7.42 3.68 -21.63
C ASN A 215 7.65 2.73 -20.44
N PRO A 216 8.56 1.76 -20.54
CA PRO A 216 8.88 0.83 -19.43
C PRO A 216 9.30 1.52 -18.12
N LYS A 217 9.96 2.69 -18.20
CA LYS A 217 10.33 3.45 -17.00
C LYS A 217 9.11 4.05 -16.30
N VAL A 218 8.09 4.46 -17.07
CA VAL A 218 6.82 4.97 -16.52
C VAL A 218 6.04 3.85 -15.88
N ILE A 219 5.95 2.68 -16.53
CA ILE A 219 5.32 1.48 -15.94
C ILE A 219 6.01 1.10 -14.64
N LEU A 220 7.35 1.10 -14.60
CA LEU A 220 8.09 0.80 -13.37
C LEU A 220 7.79 1.81 -12.25
N LYS A 221 7.70 3.11 -12.58
CA LYS A 221 7.34 4.14 -11.60
C LYS A 221 5.92 3.94 -11.06
N ILE A 222 4.97 3.62 -11.94
CA ILE A 222 3.58 3.37 -11.58
C ILE A 222 3.43 2.09 -10.76
N LYS A 223 4.26 1.07 -11.02
CA LYS A 223 4.37 -0.11 -10.17
C LYS A 223 4.81 0.25 -8.75
N HIS A 224 5.86 1.07 -8.60
CA HIS A 224 6.30 1.51 -7.28
C HIS A 224 5.22 2.36 -6.59
N ASP A 225 4.58 3.28 -7.32
CA ASP A 225 3.44 4.05 -6.80
C ASP A 225 2.34 3.11 -6.30
N TYR A 226 2.01 2.02 -7.00
CA TYR A 226 0.95 1.11 -6.58
C TYR A 226 1.30 0.35 -5.28
N HIS A 227 2.55 -0.08 -5.08
CA HIS A 227 2.98 -0.64 -3.78
C HIS A 227 2.90 0.39 -2.65
N ASP A 228 3.36 1.62 -2.91
CA ASP A 228 3.27 2.75 -1.98
C ASP A 228 1.82 3.00 -1.51
N LEU A 229 0.85 2.88 -2.42
CA LEU A 229 -0.57 3.03 -2.10
C LEU A 229 -1.10 1.84 -1.29
N ASN A 230 -0.63 0.63 -1.55
CA ASN A 230 -1.02 -0.54 -0.75
C ASN A 230 -0.61 -0.36 0.72
N TYR A 231 0.60 0.17 0.97
CA TYR A 231 1.03 0.53 2.32
C TYR A 231 0.13 1.61 2.93
N LEU A 232 -0.16 2.69 2.18
CA LEU A 232 -0.99 3.79 2.66
C LEU A 232 -2.41 3.32 3.03
N ILE A 233 -3.05 2.50 2.20
CA ILE A 233 -4.40 1.98 2.45
C ILE A 233 -4.42 1.19 3.76
N LEU A 234 -3.48 0.27 3.95
CA LEU A 234 -3.38 -0.52 5.17
C LEU A 234 -3.07 0.38 6.38
N ALA A 235 -2.22 1.40 6.20
CA ALA A 235 -1.83 2.32 7.25
C ALA A 235 -2.99 3.18 7.75
N LEU A 236 -3.83 3.67 6.83
CA LEU A 236 -5.04 4.43 7.16
C LEU A 236 -6.03 3.58 7.94
N LEU A 237 -6.14 2.29 7.62
CA LEU A 237 -7.02 1.36 8.30
C LEU A 237 -6.50 0.98 9.70
N GLU A 238 -5.18 0.77 9.85
CA GLU A 238 -4.56 0.53 11.16
C GLU A 238 -4.55 1.78 12.06
N ARG A 239 -4.52 2.96 11.42
CA ARG A 239 -4.26 4.27 12.02
C ARG A 239 -2.84 4.39 12.57
N GLY A 240 -1.86 3.93 11.79
CA GLY A 240 -0.44 4.00 12.13
C GLY A 240 0.45 3.70 10.93
N PHE A 241 1.41 4.58 10.66
CA PHE A 241 2.28 4.47 9.49
C PHE A 241 3.74 4.81 9.82
N ALA A 242 4.67 3.99 9.37
CA ALA A 242 6.10 4.23 9.37
C ALA A 242 6.61 4.31 7.92
N THR A 243 6.91 5.53 7.46
CA THR A 243 7.34 5.85 6.09
C THR A 243 8.23 7.10 6.11
N ASN A 244 9.17 7.25 5.17
CA ASN A 244 9.81 8.56 4.89
C ASN A 244 9.44 9.12 3.51
N GLU A 245 8.49 8.51 2.81
CA GLU A 245 8.05 9.00 1.52
C GLU A 245 7.14 10.23 1.72
N LYS A 246 7.55 11.36 1.13
CA LYS A 246 6.93 12.67 1.40
C LYS A 246 5.46 12.72 0.98
N LYS A 247 5.12 12.21 -0.21
CA LYS A 247 3.75 12.18 -0.73
C LYS A 247 2.85 11.29 0.16
N LEU A 248 3.33 10.13 0.60
CA LEU A 248 2.62 9.23 1.50
C LEU A 248 2.40 9.86 2.88
N ILE A 249 3.38 10.58 3.41
CA ILE A 249 3.23 11.35 4.65
C ILE A 249 2.14 12.41 4.50
N GLU A 250 2.14 13.15 3.39
CA GLU A 250 1.14 14.19 3.11
C GLU A 250 -0.26 13.59 2.98
N TRP A 251 -0.40 12.50 2.23
CA TRP A 251 -1.69 11.82 2.03
C TRP A 251 -2.18 11.14 3.30
N PHE A 252 -1.30 10.54 4.10
CA PHE A 252 -1.68 9.97 5.39
C PHE A 252 -2.21 11.04 6.35
N LYS A 253 -1.54 12.20 6.43
CA LYS A 253 -1.98 13.35 7.23
C LYS A 253 -3.28 13.97 6.74
N LEU A 254 -3.56 13.87 5.44
CA LEU A 254 -4.80 14.34 4.83
C LEU A 254 -5.98 13.40 5.14
N LEU A 255 -5.77 12.08 5.02
CA LEU A 255 -6.83 11.07 5.04
C LEU A 255 -7.08 10.43 6.41
N GLY A 256 -6.13 10.53 7.33
CA GLY A 256 -6.15 9.85 8.62
C GLY A 256 -5.72 10.73 9.80
N ASP A 257 -5.67 10.10 10.98
CA ASP A 257 -5.28 10.76 12.22
C ASP A 257 -3.74 10.88 12.28
N LYS A 258 -3.24 12.08 12.58
CA LYS A 258 -1.80 12.39 12.56
C LYS A 258 -1.00 11.73 13.71
N GLU A 259 -1.67 11.11 14.67
CA GLU A 259 -1.11 10.77 15.98
C GLU A 259 -0.10 9.60 15.95
N ASN A 260 -0.09 8.78 14.90
CA ASN A 260 0.76 7.58 14.81
C ASN A 260 1.56 7.52 13.50
N LEU A 261 2.09 8.65 13.05
CA LEU A 261 3.06 8.72 11.95
C LEU A 261 4.49 8.68 12.49
N ILE A 262 5.30 7.73 12.02
CA ILE A 262 6.71 7.59 12.36
C ILE A 262 7.56 7.92 11.14
N ILE A 263 8.43 8.91 11.29
CA ILE A 263 9.44 9.31 10.30
C ILE A 263 10.82 9.15 10.94
N THR A 264 11.79 8.63 10.21
CA THR A 264 13.19 8.72 10.62
C THR A 264 13.72 10.06 10.15
N ASN A 265 14.09 10.96 11.08
CA ASN A 265 14.94 12.09 10.72
C ASN A 265 16.27 11.51 10.21
N SER A 266 16.49 11.64 8.91
CA SER A 266 17.77 11.40 8.24
C SER A 266 18.67 12.61 8.43
#